data_AF-A0A9L0IW29-F1
#
_entry.id   AF-A0A9L0IW29-F1
#
_cell.length_a   1.000
_cell.length_b   1.000
_cell.length_c   1.000
_cell.angle_alpha   90.00
_cell.angle_beta   90.00
_cell.angle_gamma   90.00
#
_symmetry.space_group_name_H-M   'P 1'
#
loop_
_entity.id
_entity.type
_entity.pdbx_description
1 polymer ?
#
loop_
_entity_poly.entity_id
_entity_poly.type
_entity_poly.pdbx_seq_one_letter_code
_entity_poly.pdbx_strand_id
1 'polypeptide(L)'
;MSPWASLGSFMSTAERVRLPDDCTVGYIVEGLLGARLLHNSLFHSHLENLQRLPPDTVLQQVTLSYGGPENPQNVVNVAGGFSLQQDPTRFSGQVSTEHPYTTCHCKPGMEQALEG
;
A
#
# COMPACT_ATOMS: atom_id res chain seq x y z
N MET A 1 -24.23 -4.23 3.32
CA MET A 1 -23.76 -2.82 3.32
C MET A 1 -24.90 -1.83 3.14
N SER A 2 -25.86 -2.05 2.21
CA SER A 2 -27.15 -1.34 2.24
C SER A 2 -27.90 -1.64 3.56
N PRO A 3 -28.66 -0.69 4.14
CA PRO A 3 -28.89 0.70 3.67
C PRO A 3 -27.77 1.68 4.04
N TRP A 4 -26.84 1.29 4.92
CA TRP A 4 -25.89 2.20 5.58
C TRP A 4 -24.84 2.81 4.65
N ALA A 5 -24.47 2.13 3.57
CA ALA A 5 -23.48 2.61 2.61
C ALA A 5 -24.06 2.86 1.20
N SER A 6 -25.38 3.08 1.10
CA SER A 6 -26.05 3.38 -0.18
C SER A 6 -26.51 4.84 -0.28
N LEU A 7 -26.47 5.41 -1.49
CA LEU A 7 -27.10 6.70 -1.83
C LEU A 7 -26.83 7.82 -0.80
N GLY A 8 -25.56 8.07 -0.49
CA GLY A 8 -25.17 9.12 0.47
C GLY A 8 -25.33 8.78 1.95
N SER A 9 -25.99 7.66 2.29
CA SER A 9 -26.18 7.22 3.68
C SER A 9 -24.86 6.97 4.42
N PHE A 10 -23.79 6.65 3.68
CA PHE A 10 -22.46 6.49 4.27
C PHE A 10 -22.00 7.79 4.91
N MET A 11 -22.11 8.91 4.18
CA MET A 11 -21.69 10.24 4.66
C MET A 11 -22.52 10.66 5.87
N SER A 12 -23.85 10.51 5.81
CA SER A 12 -24.71 10.78 6.96
C SER A 12 -24.38 9.90 8.17
N THR A 13 -23.98 8.65 7.95
CA THR A 13 -23.54 7.76 9.03
C THR A 13 -22.22 8.24 9.63
N ALA A 14 -21.21 8.53 8.79
CA ALA A 14 -19.89 9.02 9.19
C ALA A 14 -19.98 10.31 10.02
N GLU A 15 -20.76 11.29 9.54
CA GLU A 15 -21.00 12.56 10.24
C GLU A 15 -21.67 12.35 11.61
N ARG A 16 -22.65 11.44 11.67
CA ARG A 16 -23.37 11.15 12.91
C ARG A 16 -22.47 10.51 13.97
N VAL A 17 -21.62 9.56 13.57
CA VAL A 17 -20.70 8.87 14.49
C VAL A 17 -19.40 9.64 14.71
N ARG A 18 -19.12 10.65 13.89
CA ARG A 18 -17.91 11.48 13.94
C ARG A 18 -16.62 10.67 13.85
N LEU A 19 -16.62 9.67 12.97
CA LEU A 19 -15.47 8.81 12.70
C LEU A 19 -14.94 9.05 11.27
N PRO A 20 -13.64 8.84 11.03
CA PRO A 20 -13.11 8.79 9.66
C PRO A 20 -13.72 7.62 8.87
N ASP A 21 -13.53 7.63 7.55
CA ASP A 21 -14.20 6.70 6.63
C ASP A 21 -13.92 5.23 6.95
N ASP A 22 -12.67 4.87 7.21
CA ASP A 22 -12.23 3.51 7.56
C ASP A 22 -12.90 3.00 8.86
N CYS A 23 -12.93 3.84 9.89
CA CYS A 23 -13.61 3.56 11.15
C CYS A 23 -15.13 3.48 10.95
N THR A 24 -15.71 4.29 10.06
CA THR A 24 -17.13 4.25 9.75
C THR A 24 -17.51 2.94 9.06
N VAL A 25 -16.69 2.45 8.13
CA VAL A 25 -16.88 1.12 7.53
C VAL A 25 -16.84 0.04 8.60
N GLY A 26 -15.85 0.07 9.50
CA GLY A 26 -15.77 -0.87 10.62
C GLY A 26 -16.99 -0.83 11.54
N TYR A 27 -17.45 0.38 11.89
CA TYR A 27 -18.66 0.58 12.68
C TYR A 27 -19.92 0.00 12.01
N ILE A 28 -20.07 0.16 10.69
CA ILE A 28 -21.20 -0.42 9.94
C ILE A 28 -21.10 -1.95 9.97
N VAL A 29 -19.93 -2.53 9.68
CA VAL A 29 -19.75 -3.98 9.56
C VAL A 29 -19.93 -4.68 10.91
N GLU A 30 -19.23 -4.23 11.95
CA GLU A 30 -19.25 -4.91 13.24
C GLU A 30 -20.41 -4.44 14.13
N GLY A 31 -20.66 -3.14 14.16
CA GLY A 31 -21.66 -2.54 15.06
C GLY A 31 -23.10 -2.63 14.55
N LEU A 32 -23.33 -2.44 13.24
CA LEU A 32 -24.70 -2.42 12.68
C LEU A 32 -25.09 -3.73 12.02
N LEU A 33 -24.16 -4.42 11.37
CA LEU A 33 -24.43 -5.67 10.64
C LEU A 33 -24.06 -6.93 11.44
N GLY A 34 -23.32 -6.79 12.56
CA GLY A 34 -22.90 -7.91 13.40
C GLY A 34 -21.93 -8.88 12.70
N ALA A 35 -21.30 -8.47 11.61
CA ALA A 35 -20.28 -9.25 10.92
C ALA A 35 -18.92 -8.98 11.56
N ARG A 36 -18.06 -10.00 11.62
CA ARG A 36 -16.73 -9.87 12.23
C ARG A 36 -15.69 -9.50 11.17
N LEU A 37 -14.88 -8.48 11.46
CA LEU A 37 -13.69 -8.21 10.65
C LEU A 37 -12.60 -9.25 10.93
N LEU A 38 -12.05 -9.83 9.86
CA LEU A 38 -10.96 -10.79 9.95
C LEU A 38 -9.64 -10.05 9.77
N HIS A 39 -8.76 -10.20 10.76
CA HIS A 39 -7.40 -9.69 10.65
C HIS A 39 -6.59 -10.54 9.67
N ASN A 40 -5.85 -9.90 8.78
CA ASN A 40 -4.97 -10.55 7.82
C ASN A 40 -3.63 -9.81 7.81
N SER A 41 -2.55 -10.55 8.06
CA SER A 41 -1.19 -10.02 8.17
C SER A 41 -0.55 -9.67 6.82
N LEU A 42 -1.26 -9.83 5.70
CA LEU A 42 -0.78 -9.50 4.36
C LEU A 42 -1.11 -8.07 3.92
N PHE A 43 -1.81 -7.31 4.77
CA PHE A 43 -2.16 -5.92 4.53
C PHE A 43 -1.27 -5.01 5.36
N HIS A 44 -0.41 -4.23 4.71
CA HIS A 44 0.49 -3.30 5.38
C HIS A 44 0.25 -1.84 4.97
N SER A 45 0.16 -0.97 5.97
CA SER A 45 0.02 0.48 5.82
C SER A 45 1.30 1.22 6.17
N HIS A 46 1.39 2.50 5.79
CA HIS A 46 2.52 3.37 6.16
C HIS A 46 2.50 3.80 7.63
N LEU A 47 1.49 3.39 8.40
CA LEU A 47 1.45 3.56 9.86
C LEU A 47 2.21 2.44 10.59
N GLU A 48 2.66 1.41 9.86
CA GLU A 48 3.55 0.36 10.35
C GLU A 48 5.01 0.67 9.99
N ASN A 49 5.95 -0.01 10.64
CA ASN A 49 7.37 0.08 10.24
C ASN A 49 7.66 -0.91 9.10
N LEU A 50 7.54 -0.43 7.87
CA LEU A 50 7.67 -1.23 6.65
C LEU A 50 9.10 -1.75 6.42
N GLN A 51 10.10 -1.13 7.03
CA GLN A 51 11.49 -1.61 6.98
C GLN A 51 11.69 -2.93 7.73
N ARG A 52 10.76 -3.29 8.62
CA ARG A 52 10.80 -4.56 9.37
C ARG A 52 10.24 -5.73 8.59
N LEU A 53 9.58 -5.49 7.45
CA LEU A 53 9.08 -6.57 6.61
C LEU A 53 10.27 -7.33 6.01
N PRO A 54 10.30 -8.68 6.12
CA PRO A 54 11.33 -9.49 5.49
C PRO A 54 11.33 -9.26 3.96
N PRO A 55 12.48 -8.91 3.35
CA PRO A 55 12.58 -8.62 1.91
C PRO A 55 12.01 -9.73 1.02
N ASP A 56 12.18 -10.98 1.45
CA ASP A 56 11.73 -12.21 0.80
C ASP A 56 10.20 -12.41 0.84
N THR A 57 9.50 -11.72 1.76
CA THR A 57 8.04 -11.77 1.87
C THR A 57 7.34 -10.63 1.14
N VAL A 58 8.06 -9.60 0.67
CA VAL A 58 7.47 -8.38 0.08
C VAL A 58 6.53 -8.70 -1.09
N LEU A 59 6.91 -9.64 -1.96
CA LEU A 59 6.09 -10.04 -3.13
C LEU A 59 4.87 -10.89 -2.76
N GLN A 60 4.78 -11.38 -1.53
CA GLN A 60 3.65 -12.18 -1.04
C GLN A 60 2.57 -11.32 -0.40
N GLN A 61 2.85 -10.03 -0.16
CA GLN A 61 1.92 -9.12 0.50
C GLN A 61 0.81 -8.71 -0.45
N VAL A 62 -0.41 -8.57 0.08
CA VAL A 62 -1.59 -8.15 -0.70
C VAL A 62 -1.58 -6.64 -0.90
N THR A 63 -1.21 -5.89 0.14
CA THR A 63 -1.05 -4.43 0.04
C THR A 63 0.22 -3.98 0.72
N LEU A 64 0.91 -3.05 0.07
CA LEU A 64 2.02 -2.31 0.63
C LEU A 64 1.74 -0.81 0.44
N SER A 65 2.27 -0.02 1.36
CA SER A 65 2.23 1.43 1.32
C SER A 65 3.66 1.98 1.37
N TYR A 66 3.80 3.29 1.31
CA TYR A 66 5.05 4.01 1.54
C TYR A 66 4.78 5.21 2.43
N GLY A 67 5.82 5.67 3.12
CA GLY A 67 5.75 6.82 4.01
C GLY A 67 5.48 8.14 3.28
N GLY A 68 4.67 8.99 3.92
CA GLY A 68 4.43 10.35 3.46
C GLY A 68 5.61 11.30 3.76
N PRO A 69 5.43 12.61 3.48
CA PRO A 69 6.48 13.63 3.69
C PRO A 69 7.05 13.68 5.11
N GLU A 70 6.23 13.34 6.11
CA GLU A 70 6.60 13.31 7.53
C GLU A 70 7.51 12.13 7.88
N ASN A 71 7.51 11.06 7.07
CA ASN A 71 8.31 9.86 7.29
C ASN A 71 8.71 9.20 5.95
N PRO A 72 9.50 9.89 5.11
CA PRO A 72 9.79 9.43 3.75
C PRO A 72 10.67 8.18 3.70
N GLN A 73 11.29 7.80 4.82
CA GLN A 73 12.14 6.62 4.94
C GLN A 73 11.34 5.34 5.24
N ASN A 74 10.05 5.46 5.55
CA ASN A 74 9.20 4.30 5.82
C ASN A 74 8.80 3.61 4.51
N VAL A 75 9.70 2.79 3.99
CA VAL A 75 9.51 2.01 2.78
C VAL A 75 9.98 0.59 2.98
N VAL A 76 9.47 -0.33 2.17
CA VAL A 76 9.89 -1.73 2.19
C VAL A 76 11.33 -1.88 1.71
N ASN A 77 12.02 -2.90 2.22
CA ASN A 77 13.36 -3.25 1.75
C ASN A 77 13.26 -4.22 0.57
N VAL A 78 13.61 -3.76 -0.63
CA VAL A 78 13.59 -4.57 -1.86
C VAL A 78 15.03 -4.85 -2.28
N ALA A 79 15.39 -6.14 -2.38
CA ALA A 79 16.72 -6.55 -2.82
C ALA A 79 16.91 -6.27 -4.32
N GLY A 80 18.06 -5.71 -4.70
CA GLY A 80 18.49 -5.62 -6.11
C GLY A 80 17.79 -4.57 -6.99
N GLY A 81 17.14 -3.56 -6.40
CA GLY A 81 16.40 -2.51 -7.14
C GLY A 81 17.12 -1.16 -7.29
N PHE A 82 16.38 -0.20 -7.84
CA PHE A 82 16.72 1.24 -7.95
C PHE A 82 17.23 1.84 -6.63
N SER A 83 18.01 2.93 -6.68
CA SER A 83 18.36 3.66 -5.45
C SER A 83 17.13 4.37 -4.86
N LEU A 84 17.16 4.75 -3.58
CA LEU A 84 16.08 5.55 -2.96
C LEU A 84 15.87 6.90 -3.68
N GLN A 85 16.87 7.41 -4.37
CA GLN A 85 16.74 8.64 -5.15
C GLN A 85 15.98 8.40 -6.47
N GLN A 86 16.15 7.22 -7.05
CA GLN A 86 15.49 6.82 -8.31
C GLN A 86 14.07 6.30 -8.08
N ASP A 87 13.86 5.63 -6.95
CA ASP A 87 12.57 5.05 -6.56
C ASP A 87 12.32 5.26 -5.05
N PRO A 88 11.93 6.50 -4.66
CA PRO A 88 11.73 6.85 -3.26
C PRO A 88 10.57 6.10 -2.60
N THR A 89 9.63 5.57 -3.38
CA THR A 89 8.47 4.81 -2.86
C THR A 89 8.67 3.30 -2.90
N ARG A 90 9.69 2.81 -3.61
CA ARG A 90 10.00 1.39 -3.85
C ARG A 90 8.99 0.64 -4.71
N PHE A 91 7.96 1.32 -5.24
CA PHE A 91 6.96 0.68 -6.07
C PHE A 91 7.49 0.24 -7.43
N SER A 92 8.36 1.06 -8.05
CA SER A 92 8.87 0.74 -9.39
C SER A 92 9.80 -0.47 -9.35
N GLY A 93 10.64 -0.55 -8.31
CA GLY A 93 11.50 -1.71 -8.05
C GLY A 93 10.70 -2.97 -7.74
N GLN A 94 9.61 -2.85 -6.98
CA GLN A 94 8.72 -3.99 -6.71
C GLN A 94 8.06 -4.51 -7.99
N VAL A 95 7.45 -3.64 -8.79
CA VAL A 95 6.82 -4.03 -10.06
C VAL A 95 7.83 -4.68 -11.02
N SER A 96 9.06 -4.15 -11.09
CA SER A 96 10.12 -4.74 -11.93
C SER A 96 10.53 -6.14 -11.46
N THR A 97 10.50 -6.39 -10.15
CA THR A 97 10.86 -7.71 -9.58
C THR A 97 9.76 -8.74 -9.83
N GLU A 98 8.50 -8.33 -9.67
CA GLU A 98 7.33 -9.20 -9.86
C GLU A 98 7.06 -9.47 -11.35
N HIS A 99 7.27 -8.45 -12.19
CA HIS A 99 7.01 -8.48 -13.62
C HIS A 99 8.27 -8.03 -14.39
N PRO A 100 9.26 -8.91 -14.60
CA PRO A 100 10.55 -8.54 -15.22
C PRO A 100 10.46 -8.09 -16.68
N TYR A 101 9.31 -8.31 -17.33
CA TYR A 101 9.00 -7.85 -18.69
C TYR A 101 8.23 -6.52 -18.73
N THR A 102 7.80 -6.01 -17.58
CA THR A 102 7.20 -4.68 -17.48
C THR A 102 8.31 -3.65 -17.40
N THR A 103 8.56 -2.94 -18.50
CA THR A 103 9.48 -1.80 -18.50
C THR A 103 8.90 -0.69 -17.63
N CYS A 104 9.34 -0.58 -16.38
CA CYS A 104 9.24 0.68 -15.67
C CYS A 104 10.11 1.68 -16.43
N HIS A 105 9.51 2.70 -17.06
CA HIS A 105 10.20 3.78 -17.79
C HIS A 105 11.00 4.67 -16.83
N CYS A 106 12.02 4.12 -16.17
CA CYS A 106 12.95 4.80 -15.29
C CYS A 106 14.25 4.01 -15.26
N LYS A 107 14.99 3.92 -16.38
CA LYS A 107 16.43 3.61 -16.29
C LYS A 107 17.22 4.90 -16.52
N PRO A 108 17.73 5.56 -15.47
CA PRO A 108 18.89 6.40 -15.61
C PRO A 108 20.11 5.47 -15.64
N GLY A 109 20.80 5.37 -16.78
CA GLY A 109 22.15 4.78 -16.84
C GLY A 109 22.32 3.46 -17.59
N MET A 110 21.56 3.20 -18.66
CA MET A 110 21.88 2.12 -19.62
C MET A 110 22.13 2.68 -21.03
N GLU A 111 22.75 3.85 -21.11
CA GLU A 111 23.47 4.29 -22.30
C GLU A 111 24.92 3.85 -22.08
N GLN A 112 25.52 3.12 -23.04
CA GLN A 112 26.80 2.39 -22.97
C GLN A 112 26.73 0.90 -22.55
N ALA A 113 26.05 0.06 -23.34
CA ALA A 113 26.38 -1.37 -23.43
C ALA A 113 25.95 -2.03 -24.75
N LEU A 114 25.77 -1.26 -25.83
CA LEU A 114 25.46 -1.77 -27.18
C LEU A 114 26.22 -0.95 -28.22
N GLU A 115 27.54 -0.89 -28.09
CA GLU A 115 28.45 -0.80 -29.24
C GLU A 115 29.63 -1.74 -28.93
N GLY A 116 29.64 -2.86 -29.64
CA GLY A 116 30.58 -3.98 -29.55
C GLY A 116 30.14 -5.08 -30.48
#